data_AF-A0A7W0YZD6-F1
#
_entry.id   AF-A0A7W0YZD6-F1
#
_cell.length_a   1.000
_cell.length_b   1.000
_cell.length_c   1.000
_cell.angle_alpha   90.00
_cell.angle_beta   90.00
_cell.angle_gamma   90.00
#
_symmetry.space_group_name_H-M   'P 1'
#
loop_
_entity.id
_entity.type
_entity.pdbx_description
1 polymer ?
#
loop_
_entity_poly.entity_id
_entity_poly.type
_entity_poly.pdbx_seq_one_letter_code
_entity_poly.pdbx_strand_id
1 'polypeptide(L)'
;AACALHFAEKALEEIRAGNTKTWEPFTVPEEGIGVGFTEAVRGVLSHHLVIRDGKIANYHPYPPTPWNANPRDSYGTPGPYEDAIQGQPIFEENDREHFKGIDIMRTVRSFDPCLPCGVHMYLGEGKKLQKLHSPTQSVTGE
;
A
#
# COMPACT_ATOMS: atom_id res chain seq x y z
N ALA A 1 -11.44 13.01 -7.32
CA ALA A 1 -11.39 13.42 -8.73
C ALA A 1 -11.57 14.93 -8.92
N ALA A 2 -12.64 15.55 -8.40
CA ALA A 2 -12.94 16.98 -8.64
C ALA A 2 -11.81 17.95 -8.21
N CYS A 3 -11.15 17.72 -7.07
CA CYS A 3 -10.04 18.57 -6.63
C CYS A 3 -8.82 18.54 -7.56
N ALA A 4 -8.55 17.42 -8.24
CA ALA A 4 -7.39 17.29 -9.11
C ALA A 4 -7.49 18.21 -10.34
N LEU A 5 -8.67 18.31 -10.94
CA LEU A 5 -8.92 19.24 -12.05
C LEU A 5 -8.79 20.69 -11.59
N HIS A 6 -9.37 21.02 -10.42
CA HIS A 6 -9.24 22.36 -9.84
C HIS A 6 -7.78 22.75 -9.58
N PHE A 7 -6.96 21.87 -9.02
CA PHE A 7 -5.55 22.15 -8.76
C PHE A 7 -4.73 22.22 -10.05
N ALA A 8 -5.09 21.45 -11.08
CA ALA A 8 -4.47 21.57 -12.40
C ALA A 8 -4.74 22.96 -13.03
N GLU A 9 -5.97 23.47 -12.91
CA GLU A 9 -6.31 24.82 -13.34
C GLU A 9 -5.54 25.89 -12.57
N LYS A 10 -5.45 25.76 -11.23
CA LYS A 10 -4.65 26.66 -10.38
C LYS A 10 -3.16 26.65 -10.75
N ALA A 11 -2.59 25.47 -11.02
CA ALA A 11 -1.21 25.37 -11.47
C ALA A 11 -1.00 26.06 -12.84
N LEU A 12 -1.97 25.95 -13.75
CA LEU A 12 -1.92 26.65 -15.05
C LEU A 12 -1.98 28.18 -14.87
N GLU A 13 -2.77 28.69 -13.92
CA GLU A 13 -2.81 30.11 -13.57
C GLU A 13 -1.43 30.61 -13.11
N GLU A 14 -0.78 29.92 -12.18
CA GLU A 14 0.57 30.27 -11.68
C GLU A 14 1.62 30.26 -12.80
N ILE A 15 1.61 29.23 -13.65
CA ILE A 15 2.53 29.14 -14.79
C ILE A 15 2.30 30.32 -15.76
N ARG A 16 1.04 30.65 -16.07
CA ARG A 16 0.69 31.78 -16.96
C ARG A 16 1.03 33.14 -16.36
N ALA A 17 1.00 33.26 -15.03
CA ALA A 17 1.45 34.45 -14.31
C ALA A 17 2.99 34.58 -14.28
N GLY A 18 3.73 33.57 -14.73
CA GLY A 18 5.20 33.55 -14.73
C GLY A 18 5.82 33.03 -13.43
N ASN A 19 5.01 32.61 -12.46
CA ASN A 19 5.44 32.06 -11.17
C ASN A 19 5.93 30.61 -11.33
N THR A 20 7.09 30.46 -11.98
CA THR A 20 7.63 29.16 -12.39
C THR A 20 8.82 28.68 -11.54
N LYS A 21 9.14 29.38 -10.45
CA LYS A 21 10.16 28.92 -9.48
C LYS A 21 9.62 27.70 -8.73
N THR A 22 10.30 26.56 -8.88
CA THR A 22 9.89 25.25 -8.30
C THR A 22 10.92 24.64 -7.35
N TRP A 23 11.99 25.37 -7.02
CA TRP A 23 13.09 24.87 -6.19
C TRP A 23 13.56 25.90 -5.16
N GLU A 24 13.85 25.41 -3.95
CA GLU A 24 14.50 26.16 -2.87
C GLU A 24 15.74 25.35 -2.41
N PRO A 25 16.91 25.97 -2.22
CA PRO A 25 18.09 25.28 -1.72
C PRO A 25 17.87 24.74 -0.29
N PHE A 26 18.46 23.58 -0.01
CA PHE A 26 18.51 22.99 1.32
C PHE A 26 19.86 22.30 1.53
N THR A 27 20.20 22.05 2.79
CA THR A 27 21.37 21.25 3.18
C THR A 27 20.90 19.94 3.81
N VAL A 28 21.59 18.84 3.50
CA VAL A 28 21.31 17.55 4.14
C VAL A 28 21.79 17.63 5.59
N PRO A 29 20.92 17.38 6.59
CA PRO A 29 21.32 17.40 7.99
C PRO A 29 22.20 16.19 8.33
N GLU A 30 23.11 16.34 9.29
CA GLU A 30 23.88 15.20 9.83
C GLU A 30 22.96 14.18 10.53
N GLU A 31 21.98 14.67 11.29
CA GLU A 31 20.99 13.89 12.03
C GLU A 31 19.59 14.44 11.79
N GLY A 32 18.59 13.58 11.61
CA GLY A 32 17.21 14.05 11.44
C GLY A 32 16.17 12.95 11.31
N ILE A 33 14.92 13.30 11.60
CA ILE A 33 13.74 12.46 11.31
C ILE A 33 12.76 13.23 10.44
N GLY A 34 12.09 12.53 9.54
CA GLY A 34 11.08 13.12 8.67
C GLY A 34 9.99 12.12 8.33
N VAL A 35 8.75 12.62 8.24
CA VAL A 35 7.63 11.82 7.76
C VAL A 35 6.89 12.59 6.68
N GLY A 36 6.78 11.99 5.49
CA GLY A 36 5.95 12.50 4.41
C GLY A 36 4.63 11.74 4.37
N PHE A 37 3.51 12.46 4.48
CA PHE A 37 2.17 11.91 4.31
C PHE A 37 1.57 12.39 2.99
N THR A 38 0.91 11.50 2.29
CA THR A 38 0.09 11.83 1.12
C THR A 38 -1.00 10.78 0.94
N GLU A 39 -2.00 11.13 0.14
CA GLU A 39 -2.96 10.16 -0.38
C GLU A 39 -2.46 9.71 -1.76
N ALA A 40 -2.04 8.44 -1.84
CA ALA A 40 -1.81 7.81 -3.13
C ALA A 40 -3.16 7.53 -3.81
N VAL A 41 -3.13 7.17 -5.10
CA VAL A 41 -4.35 6.85 -5.86
C VAL A 41 -5.21 5.76 -5.18
N ARG A 42 -4.59 4.90 -4.38
CA ARG A 42 -5.18 3.74 -3.71
C ARG A 42 -5.42 3.93 -2.21
N GLY A 43 -5.18 5.13 -1.68
CA GLY A 43 -5.30 5.46 -0.26
C GLY A 43 -4.01 5.94 0.39
N VAL A 44 -3.98 5.90 1.72
CA VAL A 44 -2.89 6.44 2.57
C VAL A 44 -1.50 5.95 2.18
N LEU A 45 -0.55 6.88 2.11
CA LEU A 45 0.87 6.62 1.93
C LEU A 45 1.67 7.45 2.94
N SER A 46 2.52 6.78 3.73
CA SER A 46 3.50 7.46 4.57
C SER A 46 4.92 7.00 4.26
N HIS A 47 5.87 7.92 4.20
CA HIS A 47 7.30 7.62 4.10
C HIS A 47 7.97 8.10 5.38
N HIS A 48 8.58 7.18 6.13
CA HIS A 48 9.29 7.48 7.37
C HIS A 48 10.80 7.40 7.13
N LEU A 49 11.50 8.51 7.33
CA LEU A 49 12.94 8.66 7.09
C LEU A 49 13.66 8.99 8.41
N VAL A 50 14.80 8.32 8.63
CA VAL A 50 15.78 8.67 9.67
C VAL A 50 17.13 8.86 9.00
N ILE A 51 17.78 9.99 9.28
CA ILE A 51 19.13 10.35 8.80
C ILE A 51 20.09 10.29 9.99
N ARG A 52 21.25 9.66 9.79
CA ARG A 52 22.40 9.67 10.70
C ARG A 52 23.70 9.78 9.91
N ASP A 53 24.67 10.54 10.41
CA ASP A 53 25.94 10.85 9.72
C ASP A 53 25.74 11.28 8.24
N GLY A 54 24.70 12.09 7.99
CA GLY A 54 24.34 12.56 6.65
C GLY A 54 23.83 11.47 5.69
N LYS A 55 23.50 10.28 6.20
CA LYS A 55 23.04 9.11 5.42
C LYS A 55 21.70 8.60 5.90
N ILE A 56 20.97 7.90 5.02
CA ILE A 56 19.73 7.21 5.39
C ILE A 56 20.08 6.07 6.35
N ALA A 57 19.68 6.20 7.61
CA ALA A 57 19.83 5.17 8.62
C ALA A 57 18.61 4.24 8.68
N ASN A 58 17.42 4.75 8.35
CA ASN A 58 16.20 3.96 8.29
C ASN A 58 15.21 4.59 7.30
N TYR A 59 14.58 3.76 6.45
CA TYR A 59 13.57 4.23 5.49
C TYR A 59 12.44 3.22 5.36
N HIS A 60 11.23 3.61 5.72
CA HIS A 60 10.06 2.74 5.67
C HIS A 60 8.90 3.47 4.98
N PRO A 61 8.59 3.10 3.72
CA PRO A 61 7.35 3.50 3.09
C PRO A 61 6.23 2.53 3.49
N TYR A 62 5.08 3.05 3.90
CA TYR A 62 3.83 2.30 4.07
C TYR A 62 2.80 2.78 3.05
N PRO A 63 2.82 2.21 1.82
CA PRO A 63 1.76 2.41 0.83
C PRO A 63 0.40 1.89 1.29
N PRO A 64 -0.69 2.12 0.53
CA PRO A 64 -2.03 1.69 0.92
C PRO A 64 -2.25 0.17 0.78
N THR A 65 -1.67 -0.47 -0.23
CA THR A 65 -1.86 -1.92 -0.42
C THR A 65 -1.37 -2.77 0.76
N PRO A 66 -0.24 -2.46 1.44
CA PRO A 66 0.09 -3.11 2.71
C PRO A 66 -1.00 -3.04 3.79
N TRP A 67 -1.80 -1.97 3.84
CA TRP A 67 -2.93 -1.87 4.76
C TRP A 67 -4.10 -2.75 4.33
N ASN A 68 -4.42 -2.76 3.04
CA ASN A 68 -5.59 -3.49 2.54
C ASN A 68 -5.34 -4.99 2.38
N ALA A 69 -4.11 -5.36 2.02
CA ALA A 69 -3.68 -6.72 1.69
C ALA A 69 -2.85 -7.37 2.81
N ASN A 70 -2.85 -6.81 4.03
CA ASN A 70 -2.18 -7.47 5.15
C ASN A 70 -2.86 -8.81 5.47
N PRO A 71 -2.08 -9.79 5.98
CA PRO A 71 -2.66 -10.99 6.55
C PRO A 71 -3.24 -10.69 7.94
N ARG A 72 -3.81 -11.71 8.57
CA ARG A 72 -4.14 -11.67 9.99
C ARG A 72 -2.98 -11.20 10.85
N ASP A 73 -3.29 -10.28 11.76
CA ASP A 73 -2.34 -9.81 12.76
C ASP A 73 -2.12 -10.83 13.89
N SER A 74 -1.32 -10.47 14.88
CA SER A 74 -1.03 -11.32 16.05
C SER A 74 -2.24 -11.64 16.93
N TYR A 75 -3.33 -10.90 16.79
CA TYR A 75 -4.59 -11.13 17.48
C TYR A 75 -5.57 -11.98 16.65
N GLY A 76 -5.19 -12.33 15.42
CA GLY A 76 -6.01 -13.11 14.49
C GLY A 76 -7.01 -12.27 13.70
N THR A 77 -6.94 -10.94 13.78
CA THR A 77 -7.86 -10.04 13.06
C THR A 77 -7.54 -10.05 11.57
N PRO A 78 -8.49 -10.40 10.67
CA PRO A 78 -8.25 -10.45 9.24
C PRO A 78 -7.97 -9.07 8.65
N GLY A 79 -7.17 -9.05 7.60
CA GLY A 79 -6.94 -7.85 6.82
C GLY A 79 -8.15 -7.45 5.97
N PRO A 80 -8.24 -6.21 5.46
CA PRO A 80 -9.40 -5.74 4.70
C PRO A 80 -9.79 -6.61 3.50
N TYR A 81 -8.81 -7.18 2.78
CA TYR A 81 -9.12 -8.13 1.70
C TYR A 81 -9.75 -9.42 2.22
N GLU A 82 -9.19 -9.99 3.28
CA GLU A 82 -9.70 -11.23 3.88
C GLU A 82 -11.10 -11.01 4.47
N ASP A 83 -11.29 -9.90 5.19
CA ASP A 83 -12.57 -9.55 5.81
C ASP A 83 -13.65 -9.29 4.74
N ALA A 84 -13.34 -8.58 3.67
CA ALA A 84 -14.30 -8.26 2.61
C ALA A 84 -14.78 -9.48 1.80
N ILE A 85 -13.96 -10.53 1.69
CA ILE A 85 -14.34 -11.77 0.98
C ILE A 85 -14.97 -12.81 1.90
N GLN A 86 -14.70 -12.74 3.21
CA GLN A 86 -15.20 -13.70 4.18
C GLN A 86 -16.73 -13.60 4.30
N GLY A 87 -17.42 -14.69 3.98
CA GLY A 87 -18.88 -14.74 4.00
C GLY A 87 -19.55 -13.99 2.84
N GLN A 88 -18.79 -13.54 1.83
CA GLN A 88 -19.36 -12.91 0.65
C GLN A 88 -20.30 -13.90 -0.08
N PRO A 89 -21.55 -13.50 -0.40
CA PRO A 89 -22.43 -14.32 -1.21
C PRO A 89 -21.84 -14.54 -2.61
N ILE A 90 -21.95 -15.77 -3.10
CA ILE A 90 -21.54 -16.14 -4.46
C ILE A 90 -22.78 -16.08 -5.35
N PHE A 91 -22.76 -15.17 -6.32
CA PHE A 91 -23.81 -14.98 -7.31
C PHE A 91 -23.48 -15.64 -8.64
N GLU A 92 -22.23 -16.05 -8.83
CA GLU A 92 -21.80 -16.83 -9.98
C GLU A 92 -22.61 -18.13 -10.14
N GLU A 93 -23.23 -18.29 -11.32
CA GLU A 93 -24.09 -19.44 -11.64
C GLU A 93 -23.33 -20.62 -12.27
N ASN A 94 -21.99 -20.54 -12.36
CA ASN A 94 -21.19 -21.66 -12.87
C ASN A 94 -21.19 -22.81 -11.86
N ASP A 95 -21.10 -24.03 -12.37
CA ASP A 95 -20.88 -25.21 -11.55
C ASP A 95 -19.49 -25.18 -10.88
N ARG A 96 -19.24 -26.15 -10.01
CA ARG A 96 -18.01 -26.20 -9.21
C ARG A 96 -16.78 -26.42 -10.09
N GLU A 97 -16.93 -27.18 -11.17
CA GLU A 97 -15.88 -27.52 -12.12
C GLU A 97 -15.45 -26.31 -12.98
N HIS A 98 -16.38 -25.40 -13.28
CA HIS A 98 -16.17 -24.20 -14.10
C HIS A 98 -16.17 -22.90 -13.29
N PHE A 99 -16.05 -23.01 -11.96
CA PHE A 99 -16.06 -21.85 -11.07
C PHE A 99 -14.87 -20.91 -11.33
N LYS A 100 -15.16 -19.65 -11.62
CA LYS A 100 -14.20 -18.59 -11.93
C LYS A 100 -13.90 -17.68 -10.73
N GLY A 101 -14.79 -17.68 -9.73
CA GLY A 101 -14.69 -16.80 -8.57
C GLY A 101 -14.86 -15.32 -8.91
N ILE A 102 -15.73 -14.99 -9.88
CA ILE A 102 -15.85 -13.63 -10.40
C ILE A 102 -16.24 -12.62 -9.31
N ASP A 103 -17.10 -13.02 -8.37
CA ASP A 103 -17.56 -12.16 -7.29
C ASP A 103 -16.43 -11.84 -6.30
N ILE A 104 -15.62 -12.84 -5.96
CA ILE A 104 -14.42 -12.66 -5.11
C ILE A 104 -13.43 -11.72 -5.82
N MET A 105 -13.20 -11.96 -7.11
CA MET A 105 -12.25 -11.16 -7.88
C MET A 105 -12.74 -9.72 -8.10
N ARG A 106 -14.06 -9.48 -8.18
CA ARG A 106 -14.65 -8.13 -8.22
C ARG A 106 -14.37 -7.39 -6.92
N THR A 107 -14.59 -8.04 -5.77
CA THR A 107 -14.31 -7.46 -4.45
C THR A 107 -12.84 -7.13 -4.29
N VAL A 108 -11.93 -8.04 -4.62
CA VAL A 108 -10.49 -7.75 -4.50
C VAL A 108 -10.06 -6.62 -5.45
N ARG A 109 -10.57 -6.61 -6.69
CA ARG A 109 -10.24 -5.55 -7.67
C ARG A 109 -10.85 -4.19 -7.32
N SER A 110 -11.92 -4.12 -6.53
CA SER A 110 -12.47 -2.82 -6.10
C SER A 110 -11.53 -2.05 -5.18
N PHE A 111 -10.53 -2.72 -4.57
CA PHE A 111 -9.47 -2.05 -3.82
C PHE A 111 -8.26 -1.62 -4.67
N ASP A 112 -8.27 -1.87 -5.98
CA ASP A 112 -7.14 -1.59 -6.90
C ASP A 112 -5.79 -2.12 -6.35
N PRO A 113 -5.62 -3.44 -6.23
CA PRO A 113 -4.44 -4.03 -5.59
C PRO A 113 -3.15 -3.75 -6.36
N CYS A 114 -2.15 -3.19 -5.68
CA CYS A 114 -0.79 -3.02 -6.21
C CYS A 114 0.23 -3.78 -5.36
N LEU A 115 0.44 -5.07 -5.68
CA LEU A 115 1.33 -5.94 -4.90
C LEU A 115 2.81 -5.51 -4.86
N PRO A 116 3.39 -4.84 -5.88
CA PRO A 116 4.71 -4.24 -5.74
C PRO A 116 4.78 -3.21 -4.59
N CYS A 117 3.73 -2.40 -4.39
CA CYS A 117 3.60 -1.52 -3.23
C CYS A 117 3.39 -2.31 -1.92
N GLY A 118 2.72 -3.46 -2.00
CA GLY A 118 2.41 -4.37 -0.88
C GLY A 118 3.62 -4.87 -0.10
N VAL A 119 4.74 -5.15 -0.78
CA VAL A 119 5.93 -5.75 -0.15
C VAL A 119 7.16 -4.86 -0.25
N HIS A 120 7.31 -4.11 -1.36
CA HIS A 120 8.38 -3.11 -1.66
C HIS A 120 9.84 -3.50 -1.31
N MET A 121 10.07 -4.75 -0.94
CA MET A 121 11.36 -5.34 -0.61
C MET A 121 11.60 -6.53 -1.53
N TYR A 122 12.77 -6.54 -2.17
CA TYR A 122 13.23 -7.64 -3.01
C TYR A 122 14.63 -8.03 -2.57
N LEU A 123 14.79 -9.29 -2.13
CA LEU A 123 16.06 -9.81 -1.61
C LEU A 123 16.98 -10.38 -2.70
N GLY A 124 16.51 -10.55 -3.96
CA GLY A 124 17.29 -11.20 -5.02
C GLY A 124 17.74 -12.61 -4.63
N GLU A 125 19.01 -12.95 -4.90
CA GLU A 125 19.67 -14.18 -4.40
C GLU A 125 20.05 -14.13 -2.90
N GLY A 126 19.46 -13.19 -2.15
CA GLY A 126 19.74 -12.99 -0.74
C GLY A 126 19.44 -14.22 0.11
N LYS A 127 20.25 -14.39 1.16
CA LYS A 127 20.09 -15.46 2.14
C LYS A 127 18.79 -15.25 2.93
N LYS A 128 17.86 -16.20 2.80
CA LYS A 128 16.66 -16.28 3.64
C LYS A 128 17.07 -16.30 5.13
N LEU A 129 16.77 -15.23 5.86
CA LEU A 129 17.10 -15.10 7.29
C LEU A 129 16.13 -15.90 8.17
N GLN A 130 14.83 -15.78 7.89
CA GLN A 130 13.78 -16.49 8.63
C GLN A 130 12.57 -16.69 7.72
N LYS A 131 11.95 -17.88 7.79
CA LYS A 131 10.69 -18.18 7.08
C LYS A 131 9.62 -18.40 8.14
N LEU A 132 8.76 -17.41 8.34
CA LEU A 132 7.57 -17.59 9.17
C LEU A 132 6.43 -18.03 8.25
N HIS A 133 5.92 -19.24 8.47
CA HIS A 133 4.60 -19.59 8.01
C HIS A 133 3.66 -19.16 9.12
N SER A 134 2.80 -18.16 8.88
CA SER A 134 1.71 -17.84 9.81
C SER A 134 0.47 -18.59 9.33
N PRO A 135 0.05 -19.66 10.03
CA PRO A 135 -1.17 -20.35 9.74
C PRO A 135 -2.25 -19.81 10.68
N THR A 136 -3.30 -19.21 10.17
CA THR A 136 -4.64 -19.58 10.66
C THR A 136 -4.87 -21.02 10.19
N GLN A 137 -4.27 -22.06 10.81
CA GLN A 137 -4.64 -22.74 12.06
C GLN A 137 -6.00 -23.42 11.94
N SER A 138 -5.96 -24.61 11.31
CA SER A 138 -6.93 -25.68 11.50
C SER A 138 -7.15 -25.92 13.00
N VAL A 139 -8.27 -25.48 13.53
CA VAL A 139 -8.84 -26.03 14.77
C VAL A 139 -10.11 -26.77 14.38
N THR A 140 -9.96 -27.91 13.74
CA THR A 140 -10.91 -29.02 13.88
C THR A 140 -10.10 -30.18 14.38
N GLY A 141 -9.95 -30.23 15.70
CA GLY A 141 -9.64 -31.47 16.37
C GLY A 141 -10.89 -32.34 16.33
N GLU A 142 -10.95 -33.20 15.33
CA GLU A 142 -11.48 -34.57 15.34
C GLU A 142 -10.84 -35.34 14.18
#